data_AF-A0A952FU16-F1
#
_entry.id   AF-A0A952FU16-F1
#
_cell.length_a   1.000
_cell.length_b   1.000
_cell.length_c   1.000
_cell.angle_alpha   90.00
_cell.angle_beta   90.00
_cell.angle_gamma   90.00
#
_symmetry.space_group_name_H-M   'P 1'
#
loop_
_entity.id
_entity.type
_entity.pdbx_description
1 polymer ?
#
loop_
_entity_poly.entity_id
_entity_poly.type
_entity_poly.pdbx_seq_one_letter_code
_entity_poly.pdbx_strand_id
1 'polypeptide(L)'
;MASKTTLNQKNLEALGAERLAELLIDISTGNANAKRRLRMELAAAESPDKLVGEIRKRLTSISNASAGVGWRTLKAFIADLEAQRRLIATRVAPAAPADAWELIATLTAMGDGTLSRATDASGELLAVFHRAALDMAAIAEAAKPAPEALMARVLDAVSFNGYGQNDGLITALAPALGQGGLAQLQGALLSGKTPERPAAPAARRISRWRKRKLERAVAHRRS
;
A
#
# COMPACT_ATOMS: atom_id res chain seq x y z
N MET A 1 -0.34 37.43 -13.01
CA MET A 1 -1.14 36.27 -13.47
C MET A 1 -0.19 35.26 -14.10
N ALA A 2 -0.33 33.96 -13.84
CA ALA A 2 0.50 32.94 -14.51
C ALA A 2 0.18 32.90 -16.01
N SER A 3 1.18 32.63 -16.88
CA SER A 3 0.96 32.56 -18.33
C SER A 3 0.00 31.43 -18.69
N LYS A 4 -0.75 31.58 -19.79
CA LYS A 4 -1.64 30.52 -20.31
C LYS A 4 -0.89 29.23 -20.70
N THR A 5 0.43 29.29 -20.81
CA THR A 5 1.31 28.17 -21.17
C THR A 5 2.03 27.54 -19.96
N THR A 6 1.88 28.12 -18.77
CA THR A 6 2.47 27.55 -17.55
C THR A 6 1.80 26.20 -17.25
N LEU A 7 2.58 25.14 -17.01
CA LEU A 7 2.03 23.84 -16.63
C LEU A 7 1.39 23.91 -15.24
N ASN A 8 0.07 23.95 -15.16
CA ASN A 8 -0.70 23.90 -13.93
C ASN A 8 -2.10 23.31 -14.18
N GLN A 9 -2.81 22.95 -13.11
CA GLN A 9 -4.13 22.31 -13.21
C GLN A 9 -5.13 23.15 -14.03
N LYS A 10 -5.22 24.45 -13.77
CA LYS A 10 -6.17 25.35 -14.45
C LYS A 10 -5.93 25.40 -15.97
N ASN A 11 -4.67 25.46 -16.39
CA ASN A 11 -4.31 25.49 -17.81
C ASN A 11 -4.49 24.11 -18.46
N LEU A 12 -4.34 23.01 -17.71
CA LEU A 12 -4.65 21.66 -18.21
C LEU A 12 -6.16 21.45 -18.37
N GLU A 13 -6.98 21.90 -17.42
CA GLU A 13 -8.44 21.85 -17.50
C GLU A 13 -8.97 22.60 -18.76
N ALA A 14 -8.31 23.70 -19.14
CA ALA A 14 -8.64 24.45 -20.35
C ALA A 14 -8.40 23.70 -21.67
N LEU A 15 -7.65 22.59 -21.67
CA LEU A 15 -7.47 21.74 -22.86
C LEU A 15 -8.73 20.93 -23.21
N GLY A 16 -9.67 20.78 -22.28
CA GLY A 16 -10.88 19.99 -22.46
C GLY A 16 -10.68 18.48 -22.25
N ALA A 17 -11.78 17.79 -21.99
CA ALA A 17 -11.76 16.38 -21.58
C ALA A 17 -11.20 15.44 -22.65
N GLU A 18 -11.54 15.65 -23.92
CA GLU A 18 -11.10 14.82 -25.05
C GLU A 18 -9.57 14.84 -25.20
N ARG A 19 -8.99 16.05 -25.24
CA ARG A 19 -7.53 16.20 -25.37
C ARG A 19 -6.78 15.65 -24.16
N LEU A 20 -7.33 15.83 -22.96
CA LEU A 20 -6.75 15.26 -21.74
C LEU A 20 -6.80 13.72 -21.77
N ALA A 21 -7.89 13.11 -22.25
CA ALA A 21 -8.00 11.66 -22.36
C ALA A 21 -6.95 11.07 -23.32
N GLU A 22 -6.77 11.67 -24.50
CA GLU A 22 -5.72 11.29 -25.45
C GLU A 22 -4.33 11.35 -24.82
N LEU A 23 -4.00 12.49 -24.19
CA LEU A 23 -2.70 12.69 -23.56
C LEU A 23 -2.45 11.67 -22.44
N LEU A 24 -3.47 11.34 -21.65
CA LEU A 24 -3.36 10.32 -20.61
C LEU A 24 -3.13 8.92 -21.20
N ILE A 25 -3.77 8.58 -22.32
CA ILE A 25 -3.52 7.31 -23.03
C ILE A 25 -2.09 7.26 -23.56
N ASP A 26 -1.62 8.33 -24.22
CA ASP A 26 -0.27 8.43 -24.78
C ASP A 26 0.79 8.30 -23.68
N ILE A 27 0.68 9.09 -22.62
CA ILE A 27 1.62 9.08 -21.49
C ILE A 27 1.57 7.75 -20.72
N SER A 28 0.42 7.08 -20.69
CA SER A 28 0.30 5.76 -20.07
C SER A 28 0.91 4.64 -20.93
N THR A 29 1.11 4.86 -22.23
CA THR A 29 1.65 3.84 -23.12
C THR A 29 3.09 3.48 -22.72
N GLY A 30 3.37 2.18 -22.58
CA GLY A 30 4.63 1.68 -22.03
C GLY A 30 4.80 1.84 -20.51
N ASN A 31 3.93 2.60 -19.82
CA ASN A 31 3.98 2.80 -18.38
C ASN A 31 2.84 2.03 -17.66
N ALA A 32 3.16 0.81 -17.21
CA ALA A 32 2.21 -0.06 -16.53
C ALA A 32 1.62 0.55 -15.24
N ASN A 33 2.37 1.40 -14.54
CA ASN A 33 1.90 2.07 -13.33
C ASN A 33 0.86 3.15 -13.68
N ALA A 34 1.16 4.00 -14.68
CA ALA A 34 0.23 5.01 -15.17
C ALA A 34 -1.08 4.41 -15.69
N LYS A 35 -1.01 3.33 -16.51
CA LYS A 35 -2.22 2.63 -16.97
C LYS A 35 -3.08 2.11 -15.82
N ARG A 36 -2.44 1.59 -14.78
CA ARG A 36 -3.14 1.06 -13.61
C ARG A 36 -3.81 2.18 -12.83
N ARG A 37 -3.11 3.30 -12.61
CA ARG A 37 -3.68 4.48 -11.94
C ARG A 37 -4.92 4.99 -12.68
N LEU A 38 -4.86 5.12 -14.01
CA LEU A 38 -6.03 5.52 -14.81
C LEU A 38 -7.20 4.55 -14.65
N ARG A 39 -6.95 3.24 -14.69
CA ARG A 39 -8.00 2.24 -14.45
C ARG A 39 -8.63 2.36 -13.07
N MET A 40 -7.85 2.69 -12.04
CA MET A 40 -8.38 2.89 -10.69
C MET A 40 -9.24 4.14 -10.59
N GLU A 41 -8.83 5.25 -11.22
CA GLU A 41 -9.67 6.47 -11.25
C GLU A 41 -10.98 6.22 -12.02
N LEU A 42 -10.94 5.44 -13.10
CA LEU A 42 -12.15 5.02 -13.83
C LEU A 42 -13.03 4.10 -12.97
N ALA A 43 -12.46 3.12 -12.27
CA ALA A 43 -13.21 2.26 -11.36
C ALA A 43 -13.85 3.07 -10.24
N ALA A 44 -13.12 4.05 -9.68
CA ALA A 44 -13.64 4.98 -8.67
C ALA A 44 -14.82 5.82 -9.18
N ALA A 45 -14.79 6.22 -10.45
CA ALA A 45 -15.88 6.95 -11.08
C ALA A 45 -17.10 6.06 -11.36
N GLU A 46 -16.88 4.76 -11.61
CA GLU A 46 -17.97 3.81 -11.92
C GLU A 46 -18.69 3.30 -10.67
N SER A 47 -17.95 2.85 -9.64
CA SER A 47 -18.54 2.46 -8.35
C SER A 47 -17.49 2.32 -7.24
N PRO A 48 -17.81 2.66 -5.98
CA PRO A 48 -16.94 2.42 -4.83
C PRO A 48 -16.50 0.95 -4.71
N ASP A 49 -17.39 -0.01 -4.94
CA ASP A 49 -17.11 -1.44 -4.80
C ASP A 49 -16.05 -1.96 -5.78
N LYS A 50 -16.07 -1.48 -7.03
CA LYS A 50 -15.03 -1.83 -8.02
C LYS A 50 -13.68 -1.28 -7.61
N LEU A 51 -13.64 -0.04 -7.10
CA LEU A 51 -12.41 0.55 -6.58
C LEU A 51 -11.84 -0.28 -5.41
N VAL A 52 -12.70 -0.65 -4.45
CA VAL A 52 -12.32 -1.52 -3.32
C VAL A 52 -11.72 -2.83 -3.83
N GLY A 53 -12.38 -3.49 -4.78
CA GLY A 53 -11.91 -4.74 -5.38
C GLY A 53 -10.54 -4.62 -6.05
N GLU A 54 -10.29 -3.54 -6.78
CA GLU A 54 -9.00 -3.30 -7.45
C GLU A 54 -7.87 -2.97 -6.46
N ILE A 55 -8.15 -2.15 -5.43
CA ILE A 55 -7.17 -1.88 -4.35
C ILE A 55 -6.84 -3.18 -3.62
N ARG A 56 -7.86 -3.96 -3.23
CA ARG A 56 -7.70 -5.24 -2.53
C ARG A 56 -6.81 -6.20 -3.31
N LYS A 57 -7.12 -6.43 -4.60
CA LYS A 57 -6.29 -7.26 -5.48
C LYS A 57 -4.85 -6.78 -5.52
N ARG A 58 -4.64 -5.46 -5.55
CA ARG A 58 -3.30 -4.91 -5.63
C ARG A 58 -2.52 -5.12 -4.34
N LEU A 59 -3.11 -4.80 -3.19
CA LEU A 59 -2.51 -5.03 -1.87
C LEU A 59 -2.14 -6.51 -1.70
N THR A 60 -3.05 -7.43 -2.02
CA THR A 60 -2.77 -8.87 -2.00
C THR A 60 -1.60 -9.24 -2.92
N SER A 61 -1.54 -8.68 -4.13
CA SER A 61 -0.42 -8.92 -5.05
C SER A 61 0.93 -8.40 -4.52
N ILE A 62 0.93 -7.29 -3.78
CA ILE A 62 2.16 -6.72 -3.19
C ILE A 62 2.59 -7.57 -2.00
N SER A 63 1.66 -7.90 -1.10
CA SER A 63 1.91 -8.74 0.08
C SER A 63 2.47 -10.11 -0.30
N ASN A 64 1.93 -10.74 -1.34
CA ASN A 64 2.38 -12.07 -1.81
C ASN A 64 3.66 -12.05 -2.66
N ALA A 65 4.22 -10.88 -2.98
CA ALA A 65 5.40 -10.80 -3.82
C ALA A 65 6.68 -11.04 -3.00
N SER A 66 7.48 -12.02 -3.42
CA SER A 66 8.80 -12.31 -2.83
C SER A 66 9.97 -11.68 -3.59
N ALA A 67 9.73 -11.09 -4.76
CA ALA A 67 10.78 -10.43 -5.53
C ALA A 67 11.26 -9.16 -4.82
N GLY A 68 12.58 -8.96 -4.78
CA GLY A 68 13.18 -7.75 -4.22
C GLY A 68 12.82 -6.49 -5.00
N VAL A 69 12.65 -5.38 -4.30
CA VAL A 69 12.43 -4.04 -4.86
C VAL A 69 13.76 -3.31 -4.86
N GLY A 70 14.45 -3.36 -5.99
CA GLY A 70 15.73 -2.68 -6.17
C GLY A 70 15.56 -1.18 -6.44
N TRP A 71 16.65 -0.43 -6.29
CA TRP A 71 16.69 1.03 -6.45
C TRP A 71 16.07 1.53 -7.77
N ARG A 72 16.23 0.78 -8.89
CA ARG A 72 15.68 1.16 -10.20
C ARG A 72 14.15 1.17 -10.23
N THR A 73 13.51 0.30 -9.44
CA THR A 73 12.05 0.15 -9.40
C THR A 73 11.43 0.77 -8.15
N LEU A 74 12.25 1.12 -7.15
CA LEU A 74 11.81 1.64 -5.85
C LEU A 74 10.89 2.85 -5.99
N LYS A 75 11.31 3.87 -6.74
CA LYS A 75 10.52 5.10 -6.93
C LYS A 75 9.12 4.82 -7.48
N ALA A 76 9.01 3.95 -8.49
CA ALA A 76 7.73 3.58 -9.07
C ALA A 76 6.88 2.75 -8.10
N PHE A 77 7.52 1.88 -7.30
CA PHE A 77 6.86 1.07 -6.27
C PHE A 77 6.30 1.93 -5.13
N ILE A 78 7.08 2.88 -4.62
CA ILE A 78 6.64 3.86 -3.60
C ILE A 78 5.47 4.67 -4.13
N ALA A 79 5.59 5.24 -5.33
CA ALA A 79 4.53 6.05 -5.93
C ALA A 79 3.22 5.28 -6.09
N ASP A 80 3.31 3.98 -6.37
CA ASP A 80 2.16 3.10 -6.49
C ASP A 80 1.53 2.77 -5.13
N LEU A 81 2.31 2.39 -4.11
CA LEU A 81 1.81 2.19 -2.75
C LEU A 81 1.14 3.45 -2.18
N GLU A 82 1.77 4.60 -2.38
CA GLU A 82 1.24 5.90 -1.99
C GLU A 82 -0.08 6.22 -2.72
N ALA A 83 -0.22 5.81 -3.99
CA ALA A 83 -1.47 5.95 -4.71
C ALA A 83 -2.58 5.05 -4.12
N GLN A 84 -2.27 3.80 -3.74
CA GLN A 84 -3.23 2.93 -3.05
C GLN A 84 -3.68 3.57 -1.72
N ARG A 85 -2.72 3.99 -0.90
CA ARG A 85 -2.97 4.63 0.40
C ARG A 85 -3.89 5.84 0.27
N ARG A 86 -3.59 6.75 -0.67
CA ARG A 86 -4.41 7.94 -0.92
C ARG A 86 -5.82 7.57 -1.36
N LEU A 87 -6.00 6.62 -2.27
CA LEU A 87 -7.34 6.22 -2.72
C LEU A 87 -8.16 5.61 -1.58
N ILE A 88 -7.54 4.83 -0.70
CA ILE A 88 -8.20 4.33 0.52
C ILE A 88 -8.68 5.51 1.37
N ALA A 89 -7.80 6.46 1.68
CA ALA A 89 -8.12 7.56 2.58
C ALA A 89 -9.10 8.59 1.98
N THR A 90 -8.99 8.93 0.69
CA THR A 90 -9.73 10.05 0.10
C THR A 90 -10.95 9.66 -0.72
N ARG A 91 -11.04 8.39 -1.15
CA ARG A 91 -12.16 7.91 -1.96
C ARG A 91 -12.95 6.81 -1.27
N VAL A 92 -12.26 5.77 -0.78
CA VAL A 92 -12.94 4.63 -0.15
C VAL A 92 -13.46 5.01 1.23
N ALA A 93 -12.65 5.67 2.08
CA ALA A 93 -13.07 5.97 3.45
C ALA A 93 -14.36 6.81 3.55
N PRO A 94 -14.57 7.86 2.73
CA PRO A 94 -15.85 8.58 2.74
C PRO A 94 -17.04 7.79 2.19
N ALA A 95 -16.82 6.86 1.26
CA ALA A 95 -17.89 6.14 0.57
C ALA A 95 -18.26 4.80 1.22
N ALA A 96 -17.26 4.07 1.71
CA ALA A 96 -17.38 2.74 2.31
C ALA A 96 -16.36 2.58 3.47
N PRO A 97 -16.64 3.17 4.65
CA PRO A 97 -15.71 3.19 5.78
C PRO A 97 -15.26 1.80 6.24
N ALA A 98 -16.17 0.82 6.25
CA ALA A 98 -15.85 -0.56 6.65
C ALA A 98 -14.85 -1.24 5.68
N ASP A 99 -15.02 -1.05 4.37
CA ASP A 99 -14.05 -1.56 3.39
C ASP A 99 -12.72 -0.80 3.48
N ALA A 100 -12.74 0.50 3.73
CA ALA A 100 -11.52 1.28 3.93
C ALA A 100 -10.72 0.77 5.13
N TRP A 101 -11.40 0.42 6.22
CA TRP A 101 -10.79 -0.19 7.41
C TRP A 101 -10.05 -1.50 7.07
N GLU A 102 -10.70 -2.40 6.34
CA GLU A 102 -10.10 -3.66 5.92
C GLU A 102 -8.89 -3.46 4.99
N LEU A 103 -8.99 -2.50 4.07
CA LEU A 103 -7.90 -2.18 3.14
C LEU A 103 -6.71 -1.52 3.85
N ILE A 104 -6.93 -0.56 4.74
CA ILE A 104 -5.84 0.12 5.44
C ILE A 104 -5.15 -0.83 6.43
N ALA A 105 -5.91 -1.69 7.11
CA ALA A 105 -5.35 -2.73 7.98
C ALA A 105 -4.48 -3.73 7.18
N THR A 106 -4.89 -4.08 5.96
CA THR A 106 -4.07 -4.92 5.07
C THR A 106 -2.78 -4.21 4.66
N LEU A 107 -2.85 -2.91 4.38
CA LEU A 107 -1.69 -2.10 3.99
C LEU A 107 -0.71 -1.95 5.16
N THR A 108 -1.17 -1.68 6.38
CA THR A 108 -0.29 -1.57 7.56
C THR A 108 0.36 -2.91 7.93
N ALA A 109 -0.40 -4.02 7.87
CA ALA A 109 0.11 -5.35 8.20
C ALA A 109 1.21 -5.85 7.25
N MET A 110 1.18 -5.47 5.96
CA MET A 110 2.21 -5.92 5.00
C MET A 110 3.55 -5.17 5.08
N GLY A 111 3.67 -4.18 5.97
CA GLY A 111 4.84 -3.29 6.03
C GLY A 111 6.15 -4.02 6.22
N ASP A 112 6.24 -4.92 7.20
CA ASP A 112 7.45 -5.66 7.54
C ASP A 112 7.97 -6.52 6.36
N GLY A 113 7.07 -7.30 5.74
CA GLY A 113 7.40 -8.11 4.57
C GLY A 113 7.74 -7.28 3.33
N THR A 114 7.20 -6.06 3.22
CA THR A 114 7.47 -5.16 2.09
C THR A 114 8.79 -4.42 2.24
N LEU A 115 9.09 -3.94 3.45
CA LEU A 115 10.33 -3.22 3.78
C LEU A 115 11.54 -4.16 3.74
N SER A 116 11.42 -5.38 4.26
CA SER A 116 12.53 -6.35 4.28
C SER A 116 13.07 -6.76 2.92
N ARG A 117 12.29 -6.58 1.84
CA ARG A 117 12.71 -6.89 0.46
C ARG A 117 13.03 -5.66 -0.37
N ALA A 118 13.00 -4.47 0.21
CA ALA A 118 13.27 -3.21 -0.48
C ALA A 118 14.63 -2.65 -0.08
N THR A 119 15.37 -2.13 -1.05
CA THR A 119 16.60 -1.36 -0.79
C THR A 119 16.25 0.11 -0.81
N ASP A 120 15.79 0.65 0.32
CA ASP A 120 15.40 2.04 0.47
C ASP A 120 16.32 2.78 1.46
N ALA A 121 17.36 3.43 0.92
CA ALA A 121 18.24 4.28 1.72
C ALA A 121 17.61 5.63 2.08
N SER A 122 16.52 6.02 1.41
CA SER A 122 15.88 7.32 1.62
C SER A 122 14.87 7.33 2.76
N GLY A 123 14.34 6.15 3.13
CA GLY A 123 13.26 6.00 4.09
C GLY A 123 11.88 6.43 3.56
N GLU A 124 11.77 6.79 2.28
CA GLU A 124 10.50 7.19 1.66
C GLU A 124 9.46 6.06 1.70
N LEU A 125 9.87 4.80 1.56
CA LEU A 125 8.98 3.65 1.65
C LEU A 125 8.47 3.46 3.08
N LEU A 126 9.36 3.57 4.08
CA LEU A 126 8.98 3.53 5.50
C LEU A 126 7.97 4.64 5.82
N ALA A 127 8.20 5.85 5.30
CA ALA A 127 7.29 6.97 5.49
C ALA A 127 5.88 6.71 4.91
N VAL A 128 5.73 5.89 3.85
CA VAL A 128 4.39 5.50 3.34
C VAL A 128 3.62 4.74 4.42
N PHE A 129 4.27 3.81 5.12
CA PHE A 129 3.64 3.01 6.17
C PHE A 129 3.35 3.83 7.43
N HIS A 130 4.24 4.75 7.83
CA HIS A 130 3.94 5.69 8.92
C HIS A 130 2.67 6.49 8.64
N ARG A 131 2.51 7.01 7.41
CA ARG A 131 1.31 7.73 7.01
C ARG A 131 0.08 6.82 6.97
N ALA A 132 0.25 5.55 6.58
CA ALA A 132 -0.84 4.58 6.61
C ALA A 132 -1.32 4.26 8.03
N ALA A 133 -0.42 4.20 9.01
CA ALA A 133 -0.80 4.04 10.41
C ALA A 133 -1.65 5.22 10.91
N LEU A 134 -1.33 6.45 10.49
CA LEU A 134 -2.14 7.64 10.78
C LEU A 134 -3.50 7.60 10.06
N ASP A 135 -3.52 7.22 8.78
CA ASP A 135 -4.76 7.06 8.02
C ASP A 135 -5.65 5.98 8.66
N MET A 136 -5.08 4.90 9.20
CA MET A 136 -5.81 3.84 9.89
C MET A 136 -6.55 4.37 11.12
N ALA A 137 -5.93 5.26 11.90
CA ALA A 137 -6.59 5.91 13.03
C ALA A 137 -7.75 6.81 12.57
N ALA A 138 -7.52 7.64 11.54
CA ALA A 138 -8.58 8.50 11.00
C ALA A 138 -9.76 7.69 10.42
N ILE A 139 -9.48 6.56 9.78
CA ILE A 139 -10.50 5.66 9.23
C ILE A 139 -11.26 4.95 10.36
N ALA A 140 -10.60 4.57 11.46
CA ALA A 140 -11.25 3.91 12.60
C ALA A 140 -12.41 4.75 13.17
N GLU A 141 -12.23 6.08 13.25
CA GLU A 141 -13.27 7.00 13.75
C GLU A 141 -14.55 6.96 12.89
N ALA A 142 -14.40 6.84 11.57
CA ALA A 142 -15.53 6.76 10.64
C ALA A 142 -16.11 5.34 10.55
N ALA A 143 -15.25 4.32 10.52
CA ALA A 143 -15.63 2.93 10.33
C ALA A 143 -16.19 2.27 11.59
N LYS A 144 -15.81 2.76 12.77
CA LYS A 144 -16.19 2.23 14.10
C LYS A 144 -16.11 0.70 14.14
N PRO A 145 -14.92 0.12 13.85
CA PRO A 145 -14.75 -1.33 13.89
C PRO A 145 -15.11 -1.87 15.27
N ALA A 146 -15.65 -3.09 15.31
CA ALA A 146 -15.90 -3.77 16.58
C ALA A 146 -14.61 -3.82 17.43
N PRO A 147 -14.67 -3.62 18.76
CA PRO A 147 -13.48 -3.57 19.62
C PRO A 147 -12.53 -4.77 19.43
N GLU A 148 -13.08 -5.96 19.23
CA GLU A 148 -12.31 -7.20 19.01
C GLU A 148 -11.57 -7.16 17.66
N ALA A 149 -12.23 -6.66 16.61
CA ALA A 149 -11.62 -6.50 15.30
C ALA A 149 -10.54 -5.41 15.33
N LEU A 150 -10.78 -4.29 16.00
CA LEU A 150 -9.80 -3.23 16.24
C LEU A 150 -8.56 -3.79 16.94
N MET A 151 -8.77 -4.49 18.06
CA MET A 151 -7.70 -5.09 18.86
C MET A 151 -6.85 -6.06 18.05
N ALA A 152 -7.51 -6.97 17.29
CA ALA A 152 -6.81 -7.95 16.46
C ALA A 152 -5.93 -7.29 15.41
N ARG A 153 -6.43 -6.25 14.71
CA ARG A 153 -5.65 -5.53 13.68
C ARG A 153 -4.49 -4.75 14.28
N VAL A 154 -4.69 -4.10 15.43
CA VAL A 154 -3.61 -3.38 16.12
C VAL A 154 -2.53 -4.34 16.56
N LEU A 155 -2.91 -5.43 17.23
CA LEU A 155 -1.97 -6.43 17.73
C LEU A 155 -1.13 -7.04 16.59
N ASP A 156 -1.75 -7.38 15.45
CA ASP A 156 -1.05 -7.87 14.27
C ASP A 156 -0.01 -6.86 13.76
N ALA A 157 -0.42 -5.60 13.57
CA ALA A 157 0.44 -4.54 13.07
C ALA A 157 1.63 -4.25 13.99
N VAL A 158 1.44 -4.25 15.32
CA VAL A 158 2.53 -3.99 16.27
C VAL A 158 3.41 -5.22 16.52
N SER A 159 2.88 -6.43 16.34
CA SER A 159 3.67 -7.67 16.49
C SER A 159 4.67 -7.85 15.35
N PHE A 160 4.34 -7.36 14.14
CA PHE A 160 5.22 -7.38 12.98
C PHE A 160 5.74 -5.98 12.65
N ASN A 161 6.47 -5.37 13.58
CA ASN A 161 6.95 -3.99 13.46
C ASN A 161 8.51 -3.90 13.38
N GLY A 162 9.16 -4.81 12.66
CA GLY A 162 10.62 -4.94 12.66
C GLY A 162 11.39 -3.72 12.13
N TYR A 163 10.71 -2.80 11.44
CA TYR A 163 11.29 -1.57 10.89
C TYR A 163 10.72 -0.31 11.54
N GLY A 164 9.91 -0.43 12.59
CA GLY A 164 9.24 0.70 13.23
C GLY A 164 8.15 1.35 12.38
N GLN A 165 7.66 0.66 11.35
CA GLN A 165 6.69 1.20 10.39
C GLN A 165 5.30 1.50 10.99
N ASN A 166 5.01 0.93 12.16
CA ASN A 166 3.77 1.08 12.91
C ASN A 166 3.99 1.78 14.28
N ASP A 167 5.14 2.43 14.51
CA ASP A 167 5.47 3.06 15.81
C ASP A 167 4.44 4.12 16.25
N GLY A 168 3.88 4.87 15.30
CA GLY A 168 2.84 5.86 15.57
C GLY A 168 1.45 5.28 15.80
N LEU A 169 1.23 3.99 15.54
CA LEU A 169 -0.11 3.39 15.44
C LEU A 169 -0.84 3.38 16.79
N ILE A 170 -0.17 2.91 17.87
CA ILE A 170 -0.79 2.85 19.20
C ILE A 170 -1.17 4.25 19.67
N THR A 171 -0.27 5.22 19.52
CA THR A 171 -0.54 6.62 19.90
C THR A 171 -1.73 7.19 19.12
N ALA A 172 -1.79 6.92 17.82
CA ALA A 172 -2.87 7.41 16.97
C ALA A 172 -4.23 6.76 17.29
N LEU A 173 -4.24 5.47 17.66
CA LEU A 173 -5.45 4.71 17.99
C LEU A 173 -5.82 4.72 19.47
N ALA A 174 -5.03 5.34 20.35
CA ALA A 174 -5.30 5.39 21.78
C ALA A 174 -6.71 5.92 22.12
N PRO A 175 -7.26 6.96 21.45
CA PRO A 175 -8.63 7.40 21.69
C PRO A 175 -9.68 6.33 21.36
N ALA A 176 -9.51 5.63 20.22
CA ALA A 176 -10.43 4.59 19.78
C ALA A 176 -10.35 3.31 20.64
N LEU A 177 -9.17 2.99 21.17
CA LEU A 177 -8.95 1.83 22.05
C LEU A 177 -9.46 2.08 23.48
N GLY A 178 -9.36 3.32 23.96
CA GLY A 178 -9.63 3.66 25.36
C GLY A 178 -8.68 2.96 26.34
N GLN A 179 -8.84 3.23 27.64
CA GLN A 179 -7.96 2.65 28.66
C GLN A 179 -8.05 1.12 28.75
N GLY A 180 -9.27 0.57 28.64
CA GLY A 180 -9.49 -0.87 28.68
C GLY A 180 -8.83 -1.61 27.52
N GLY A 181 -8.96 -1.07 26.30
CA GLY A 181 -8.30 -1.62 25.12
C GLY A 181 -6.77 -1.53 25.23
N LEU A 182 -6.23 -0.40 25.69
CA LEU A 182 -4.78 -0.26 25.89
C LEU A 182 -4.23 -1.25 26.92
N ALA A 183 -4.93 -1.48 28.03
CA ALA A 183 -4.54 -2.48 29.03
C ALA A 183 -4.59 -3.91 28.46
N GLN A 184 -5.61 -4.23 27.67
CA GLN A 184 -5.72 -5.52 26.99
C GLN A 184 -4.57 -5.73 25.98
N LEU A 185 -4.27 -4.71 25.18
CA LEU A 185 -3.17 -4.73 24.22
C LEU A 185 -1.83 -4.94 24.92
N GLN A 186 -1.57 -4.20 26.01
CA GLN A 186 -0.37 -4.37 26.83
C GLN A 186 -0.26 -5.81 27.36
N GLY A 187 -1.34 -6.34 27.92
CA GLY A 187 -1.37 -7.72 28.42
C GLY A 187 -1.10 -8.75 27.32
N ALA A 188 -1.67 -8.57 26.13
CA ALA A 188 -1.43 -9.44 24.99
C ALA A 188 0.05 -9.43 24.56
N LEU A 189 0.65 -8.24 24.42
CA LEU A 189 2.06 -8.09 24.05
C LEU A 189 3.00 -8.71 25.08
N LEU A 190 2.74 -8.52 26.38
CA LEU A 190 3.55 -9.09 27.46
C LEU A 190 3.40 -10.61 27.60
N SER A 191 2.26 -11.17 27.19
CA SER A 191 2.03 -12.62 27.26
C SER A 191 2.88 -13.43 26.26
N GLY A 192 3.53 -12.78 25.30
CA GLY A 192 4.32 -13.44 24.26
C GLY A 192 3.49 -14.25 23.26
N LYS A 193 2.16 -14.25 23.36
CA LYS A 193 1.24 -14.81 22.36
C LYS A 193 1.16 -13.87 21.17
N THR A 194 2.22 -13.81 20.38
CA THR A 194 2.19 -13.10 19.11
C THR A 194 1.33 -13.88 18.10
N PRO A 195 0.61 -13.18 17.22
CA PRO A 195 -0.03 -13.83 16.08
C PRO A 195 1.02 -14.62 15.28
N GLU A 196 0.63 -15.75 14.70
CA GLU A 196 1.52 -16.50 13.82
C GLU A 196 1.94 -15.61 12.65
N ARG A 197 3.25 -15.54 12.39
CA ARG A 197 3.74 -14.82 11.21
C ARG A 197 3.17 -15.50 9.98
N PRO A 198 2.47 -14.78 9.09
CA PRO A 198 2.05 -15.34 7.82
C PRO A 198 3.27 -15.93 7.11
N ALA A 199 3.20 -17.20 6.72
CA ALA A 199 4.31 -17.87 6.06
C ALA A 199 4.74 -17.04 4.84
N ALA A 200 6.05 -16.78 4.72
CA ALA A 200 6.58 -16.11 3.54
C ALA A 200 6.10 -16.87 2.29
N PRO A 201 5.56 -16.18 1.27
CA PRO A 201 5.04 -16.85 0.09
C PRO A 201 6.13 -17.73 -0.51
N ALA A 202 5.85 -19.04 -0.60
CA ALA A 202 6.79 -20.02 -1.12
C ALA A 202 7.39 -19.53 -2.45
N ALA A 203 8.72 -19.57 -2.56
CA ALA A 203 9.41 -19.16 -3.78
C ALA A 203 8.78 -19.90 -4.97
N ARG A 204 8.12 -19.17 -5.88
CA ARG A 204 7.47 -19.76 -7.06
C ARG A 204 8.52 -20.58 -7.81
N ARG A 205 8.28 -21.89 -7.92
CA ARG A 205 9.17 -22.87 -8.57
C ARG A 205 9.53 -22.35 -9.97
N ILE A 206 10.76 -21.86 -10.14
CA ILE A 206 11.21 -21.30 -11.43
C ILE A 206 11.13 -22.41 -12.48
N SER A 207 10.49 -22.14 -13.62
CA SER A 207 10.43 -23.15 -14.70
C SER A 207 11.85 -23.54 -15.13
N ARG A 208 12.06 -24.83 -15.43
CA ARG A 208 13.37 -25.37 -15.84
C ARG A 208 14.02 -24.58 -16.98
N TRP A 209 13.19 -24.00 -17.86
CA TRP A 209 13.60 -23.10 -18.95
C TRP A 209 14.24 -21.79 -18.46
N ARG A 210 13.65 -21.12 -17.45
CA ARG A 210 14.21 -19.88 -16.88
C ARG A 210 15.49 -20.14 -16.09
N LYS A 211 15.58 -21.28 -15.39
CA LYS A 211 16.80 -21.69 -14.67
C LYS A 211 17.99 -21.87 -15.62
N ARG A 212 17.80 -22.61 -16.72
CA ARG A 212 18.83 -22.80 -17.76
C ARG A 212 19.26 -21.51 -18.45
N LYS A 213 18.33 -20.56 -18.65
CA LYS A 213 18.65 -19.26 -19.26
C LYS A 213 19.51 -18.39 -18.34
N LEU A 214 19.27 -18.44 -17.03
CA LEU A 214 20.08 -17.73 -16.02
C LEU A 214 21.48 -18.35 -15.89
N GLU A 215 21.57 -19.68 -15.87
CA GLU A 215 22.86 -20.39 -15.81
C GLU A 215 23.76 -20.05 -17.02
N ARG A 216 23.18 -19.99 -18.24
CA ARG A 216 23.90 -19.56 -19.46
C ARG A 216 24.35 -18.10 -19.40
N ALA A 217 23.54 -17.19 -18.84
CA ALA A 217 23.86 -15.78 -18.73
C ALA A 217 24.94 -15.46 -17.66
N VAL A 218 25.16 -16.39 -16.72
CA VAL A 218 26.25 -16.32 -15.73
C VAL A 218 27.54 -16.91 -16.29
N ALA A 219 27.44 -17.98 -17.09
CA ALA A 219 28.60 -18.59 -17.75
C ALA A 219 29.29 -17.63 -18.74
N HIS A 220 28.53 -16.86 -19.52
CA HIS A 220 29.08 -15.82 -20.43
C HIS A 220 29.65 -14.58 -19.72
N ARG A 221 29.46 -14.44 -18.41
CA ARG A 221 30.02 -13.33 -17.63
C ARG A 221 31.32 -13.68 -16.90
N ARG A 222 31.75 -14.94 -17.01
CA ARG A 222 32.97 -15.49 -16.39
C ARG A 222 34.01 -15.96 -17.41
N SER A 223 33.73 -15.75 -18.70
CA SER A 223 34.65 -15.92 -19.84
C SER A 223 35.07 -14.54 -20.34
#